data_AF-A0A2T3NHE8-F1
#
_entry.id   AF-A0A2T3NHE8-F1
#
_cell.length_a   1.000
_cell.length_b   1.000
_cell.length_c   1.000
_cell.angle_alpha   90.00
_cell.angle_beta   90.00
_cell.angle_gamma   90.00
#
_symmetry.space_group_name_H-M   'P 1'
#
loop_
_entity.id
_entity.type
_entity.pdbx_description
1 polymer ?
#
loop_
_entity_poly.entity_id
_entity_poly.type
_entity_poly.pdbx_seq_one_letter_code
_entity_poly.pdbx_strand_id
1 'polypeptide(L)'
;MMKMIFLLLSIVLSASAHTQEVAWTGMKTDKLIAISEQGDRGFQYAMIYILGVVDGMEGQRAIYQEAAYRVDNGTTNQEITSKVLETLKQLGHRREPAGKLVIHAYIKSYCEDFMYE
;
A
#
# COMPACT_ATOMS: atom_id res chain seq x y z
N MET A 1 -19.88 -2.71 46.33
CA MET A 1 -20.62 -2.60 45.04
C MET A 1 -19.83 -1.82 43.96
N MET A 2 -18.49 -1.93 43.90
CA MET A 2 -17.65 -1.07 43.05
C MET A 2 -16.87 -1.84 41.96
N LYS A 3 -17.03 -3.17 41.90
CA LYS A 3 -16.31 -4.06 40.97
C LYS A 3 -17.00 -4.27 39.62
N MET A 4 -18.29 -3.93 39.50
CA MET A 4 -19.08 -4.19 38.28
C MET A 4 -18.99 -3.08 37.22
N ILE A 5 -18.60 -1.86 37.60
CA ILE A 5 -18.49 -0.71 36.68
C ILE A 5 -17.20 -0.79 35.85
N PHE A 6 -16.11 -1.30 36.42
CA PHE A 6 -14.84 -1.42 35.71
C PHE A 6 -14.87 -2.46 34.60
N LEU A 7 -15.67 -3.54 34.72
CA LEU A 7 -15.74 -4.58 33.70
C LEU A 7 -16.45 -4.11 32.42
N LEU A 8 -17.43 -3.21 32.54
CA LEU A 8 -18.17 -2.66 31.40
C LEU A 8 -17.36 -1.61 30.62
N LEU A 9 -16.47 -0.87 31.28
CA LEU A 9 -15.58 0.07 30.60
C LEU A 9 -14.54 -0.64 29.72
N SER A 10 -14.06 -1.82 30.15
CA SER A 10 -13.10 -2.63 29.38
C SER A 10 -13.70 -3.23 28.11
N ILE A 11 -15.00 -3.54 28.11
CA ILE A 11 -15.69 -4.10 26.94
C ILE A 11 -15.92 -3.02 25.87
N VAL A 12 -16.17 -1.77 26.28
CA VAL A 12 -16.34 -0.65 25.34
C VAL A 12 -15.03 -0.24 24.67
N LEU A 13 -13.88 -0.30 25.38
CA LEU A 13 -12.57 -0.02 24.78
C LEU A 13 -12.05 -1.15 23.87
N SER A 14 -12.57 -2.37 24.01
CA SER A 14 -12.21 -3.50 23.14
C SER A 14 -12.90 -3.44 21.77
N ALA A 15 -14.01 -2.70 21.66
CA ALA A 15 -14.75 -2.55 20.40
C ALA A 15 -14.07 -1.59 19.41
N SER A 16 -13.17 -0.72 19.87
CA SER A 16 -12.40 0.19 19.01
C SER A 16 -11.25 -0.49 18.27
N ALA A 17 -10.88 -1.71 18.68
CA ALA A 17 -9.75 -2.45 18.14
C ALA A 17 -10.16 -3.52 17.09
N HIS A 18 -11.45 -3.66 16.79
CA HIS A 18 -11.97 -4.82 16.04
C HIS A 18 -12.47 -4.52 14.62
N THR A 19 -11.98 -3.45 13.99
CA THR A 19 -12.07 -3.28 12.53
C THR A 19 -10.86 -2.55 11.99
N GLN A 20 -9.68 -2.94 12.46
CA GLN A 20 -8.45 -2.83 11.67
C GLN A 20 -8.39 -4.03 10.71
N GLU A 21 -9.52 -4.36 10.09
CA GLU A 21 -9.56 -5.12 8.86
C GLU A 21 -8.81 -4.24 7.86
N VAL A 22 -7.51 -4.48 7.79
CA VAL A 22 -6.46 -3.83 7.02
C VAL A 22 -7.01 -2.70 6.14
N ALA A 23 -7.01 -1.45 6.63
CA ALA A 23 -7.42 -0.27 5.84
C ALA A 23 -6.71 -0.19 4.46
N TRP A 24 -5.64 -0.97 4.31
CA TRP A 24 -4.84 -1.15 3.12
C TRP A 24 -5.51 -1.99 2.02
N THR A 25 -6.34 -2.99 2.33
CA THR A 25 -7.04 -3.83 1.32
C THR A 25 -8.32 -3.20 0.79
N GLY A 26 -8.96 -2.32 1.57
CA GLY A 26 -10.22 -1.65 1.21
C GLY A 26 -10.06 -0.34 0.43
N MET A 27 -8.87 0.26 0.39
CA MET A 27 -8.65 1.53 -0.31
C MET A 27 -8.85 1.37 -1.82
N LYS A 28 -9.65 2.24 -2.42
CA LYS A 28 -9.81 2.34 -3.88
C LYS A 28 -8.72 3.20 -4.50
N THR A 29 -8.39 2.89 -5.75
CA THR A 29 -7.26 3.51 -6.46
C THR A 29 -7.44 5.03 -6.64
N ASP A 30 -8.66 5.48 -6.96
CA ASP A 30 -9.01 6.90 -7.01
C ASP A 30 -8.73 7.64 -5.70
N LYS A 31 -9.02 7.01 -4.55
CA LYS A 31 -8.75 7.58 -3.23
C LYS A 31 -7.26 7.70 -2.96
N LEU A 32 -6.47 6.69 -3.33
CA LEU A 32 -5.00 6.77 -3.22
C LEU A 32 -4.44 7.91 -4.06
N ILE A 33 -4.90 8.05 -5.31
CA ILE A 33 -4.51 9.15 -6.20
C ILE A 33 -4.90 10.50 -5.58
N ALA A 34 -6.14 10.64 -5.13
CA ALA A 34 -6.61 11.88 -4.51
C ALA A 34 -5.83 12.24 -3.24
N ILE A 35 -5.42 11.26 -2.42
CA ILE A 35 -4.55 11.48 -1.25
C ILE A 35 -3.19 12.00 -1.70
N SER A 36 -2.59 11.39 -2.72
CA SER A 36 -1.25 11.77 -3.21
C SER A 36 -1.17 13.21 -3.71
N GLU A 37 -2.30 13.82 -4.05
CA GLU A 37 -2.40 15.17 -4.61
C GLU A 37 -2.67 16.26 -3.54
N GLN A 38 -2.81 15.88 -2.26
CA GLN A 38 -3.08 16.83 -1.14
C GLN A 38 -1.82 17.48 -0.57
N GLY A 39 -0.84 17.78 -1.43
CA GLY A 39 0.47 18.33 -1.05
C GLY A 39 1.36 17.31 -0.33
N ASP A 40 2.44 17.79 0.29
CA ASP A 40 3.54 16.93 0.79
C ASP A 40 3.09 15.84 1.77
N ARG A 41 2.19 16.17 2.70
CA ARG A 41 1.67 15.19 3.66
C ARG A 41 0.82 14.13 2.97
N GLY A 42 0.01 14.53 1.99
CA GLY A 42 -0.78 13.62 1.17
C GLY A 42 0.13 12.65 0.40
N PHE A 43 1.18 13.18 -0.22
CA PHE A 43 2.20 12.38 -0.89
C PHE A 43 2.89 11.40 0.08
N GLN A 44 3.26 11.83 1.28
CA GLN A 44 3.87 10.95 2.29
C GLN A 44 2.94 9.82 2.72
N TYR A 45 1.63 10.06 2.86
CA TYR A 45 0.68 8.98 3.15
C TYR A 45 0.55 8.01 1.98
N ALA A 46 0.51 8.51 0.74
CA ALA A 46 0.51 7.66 -0.44
C ALA A 46 1.80 6.83 -0.55
N MET A 47 2.96 7.43 -0.23
CA MET A 47 4.25 6.74 -0.17
C MET A 47 4.24 5.59 0.82
N ILE A 48 3.78 5.83 2.06
CA ILE A 48 3.69 4.76 3.07
C ILE A 48 2.80 3.61 2.57
N TYR A 49 1.65 3.94 1.96
CA TYR A 49 0.76 2.93 1.37
C TYR A 49 1.46 2.11 0.29
N ILE A 50 2.07 2.79 -0.69
CA ILE A 50 2.72 2.15 -1.83
C ILE A 50 3.88 1.27 -1.39
N LEU A 51 4.75 1.77 -0.52
CA LEU A 51 5.89 1.01 -0.01
C LEU A 51 5.44 -0.21 0.80
N GLY A 52 4.39 -0.10 1.62
CA GLY A 52 3.87 -1.27 2.33
C GLY A 52 3.40 -2.39 1.40
N VAL A 53 2.80 -2.03 0.25
CA VAL A 53 2.40 -3.00 -0.78
C VAL A 53 3.62 -3.59 -1.51
N VAL A 54 4.56 -2.73 -1.90
CA VAL A 54 5.80 -3.13 -2.61
C VAL A 54 6.65 -4.05 -1.74
N ASP A 55 6.93 -3.66 -0.49
CA ASP A 55 7.71 -4.45 0.46
C ASP A 55 7.04 -5.79 0.77
N GLY A 56 5.70 -5.81 0.86
CA GLY A 56 4.95 -7.06 1.02
C GLY A 56 5.14 -8.00 -0.17
N MET A 57 5.11 -7.48 -1.40
CA MET A 57 5.33 -8.25 -2.61
C MET A 57 6.78 -8.73 -2.74
N GLU A 58 7.76 -7.85 -2.55
CA GLU A 58 9.20 -8.19 -2.57
C GLU A 58 9.56 -9.19 -1.46
N GLY A 59 8.94 -9.07 -0.29
CA GLY A 59 9.07 -10.05 0.79
C GLY A 59 8.57 -11.44 0.40
N GLN A 60 7.47 -11.53 -0.36
CA GLN A 60 7.00 -12.81 -0.92
C GLN A 60 8.00 -13.35 -1.95
N ARG A 61 8.50 -12.52 -2.87
CA ARG A 61 9.53 -12.92 -3.85
C ARG A 61 10.76 -13.51 -3.17
N ALA A 62 11.24 -12.86 -2.11
CA ALA A 62 12.37 -13.35 -1.31
C ALA A 62 12.09 -14.72 -0.66
N ILE A 63 10.88 -14.95 -0.15
CA ILE A 63 10.47 -16.27 0.38
C ILE A 63 10.52 -17.34 -0.72
N TYR A 64 10.12 -16.99 -1.95
CA TYR A 64 10.16 -17.87 -3.11
C TYR A 64 11.51 -17.91 -3.83
N GLN A 65 12.54 -17.23 -3.30
CA GLN A 65 13.88 -17.12 -3.91
C GLN A 65 13.88 -16.52 -5.32
N GLU A 66 12.88 -15.68 -5.63
CA GLU A 66 12.81 -14.93 -6.87
C GLU A 66 13.64 -13.64 -6.77
N ALA A 67 14.24 -13.21 -7.89
CA ALA A 67 15.01 -11.96 -7.94
C ALA A 67 14.12 -10.74 -7.64
N ALA A 68 14.64 -9.77 -6.90
CA ALA A 68 13.92 -8.54 -6.62
C ALA A 68 13.67 -7.75 -7.92
N TYR A 69 12.51 -7.10 -8.05
CA TYR A 69 12.29 -6.18 -9.18
C TYR A 69 12.96 -4.83 -8.95
N ARG A 70 13.25 -4.48 -7.70
CA ARG A 70 14.02 -3.28 -7.38
C ARG A 70 15.44 -3.40 -7.97
N VAL A 71 15.70 -2.61 -9.01
CA VAL A 71 16.90 -2.74 -9.84
C VAL A 71 18.17 -2.15 -9.20
N ASP A 72 18.05 -1.24 -8.21
CA ASP A 72 19.25 -0.62 -7.61
C ASP A 72 19.10 -0.19 -6.13
N ASN A 73 20.24 -0.21 -5.42
CA ASN A 73 20.39 0.30 -4.06
C ASN A 73 20.25 1.84 -3.99
N GLY A 74 20.41 2.53 -5.12
CA GLY A 74 20.27 3.98 -5.23
C GLY A 74 18.83 4.50 -5.34
N THR A 75 17.86 3.65 -5.72
CA THR A 75 16.46 4.08 -5.90
C THR A 75 15.84 4.48 -4.57
N THR A 76 15.35 5.72 -4.49
CA THR A 76 14.74 6.24 -3.26
C THR A 76 13.27 5.84 -3.14
N ASN A 77 12.77 5.82 -1.91
CA ASN A 77 11.35 5.61 -1.61
C ASN A 77 10.43 6.61 -2.33
N GLN A 78 10.90 7.85 -2.46
CA GLN A 78 10.18 8.90 -3.17
C GLN A 78 10.11 8.62 -4.67
N GLU A 79 11.19 8.12 -5.27
CA GLU A 79 11.24 7.74 -6.68
C GLU A 79 10.32 6.56 -6.99
N ILE A 80 10.37 5.50 -6.18
CA ILE A 80 9.46 4.34 -6.29
C ILE A 80 8.02 4.81 -6.26
N THR A 81 7.67 5.61 -5.25
CA THR A 81 6.32 6.14 -5.08
C THR A 81 5.88 6.96 -6.28
N SER A 82 6.76 7.84 -6.76
CA SER A 82 6.44 8.75 -7.88
C SER A 82 6.19 7.96 -9.17
N LYS A 83 7.07 7.00 -9.49
CA LYS A 83 6.95 6.17 -10.69
C LYS A 83 5.73 5.25 -10.65
N VAL A 84 5.43 4.68 -9.49
CA VAL A 84 4.23 3.87 -9.27
C VAL A 84 2.98 4.72 -9.43
N LEU A 85 2.91 5.92 -8.82
CA LEU A 85 1.74 6.82 -8.96
C LEU A 85 1.53 7.28 -10.40
N GLU A 86 2.61 7.59 -11.12
CA GLU A 86 2.55 7.95 -12.54
C GLU A 86 1.95 6.82 -13.36
N THR A 87 2.47 5.59 -13.20
CA THR A 87 1.95 4.41 -13.90
C THR A 87 0.50 4.11 -13.51
N LEU A 88 0.16 4.24 -12.23
CA LEU A 88 -1.18 4.02 -11.70
C LEU A 88 -2.21 4.96 -12.35
N LYS A 89 -1.84 6.23 -12.57
CA LYS A 89 -2.69 7.23 -13.25
C LYS A 89 -2.97 6.87 -14.72
N GLN A 90 -2.06 6.16 -15.37
CA GLN A 90 -2.18 5.72 -16.77
C GLN A 90 -3.03 4.45 -16.94
N LEU A 91 -3.14 3.58 -15.91
CA LEU A 91 -3.85 2.29 -16.01
C LEU A 91 -5.37 2.40 -16.18
N GLY A 92 -6.01 3.57 -15.98
CA GLY A 92 -7.45 3.78 -16.23
C GLY A 92 -8.45 3.08 -15.27
N HIS A 93 -8.02 2.07 -14.50
CA HIS A 93 -8.87 1.24 -13.63
C HIS A 93 -9.12 1.81 -12.22
N ARG A 94 -9.52 3.10 -12.13
CA ARG A 94 -9.51 3.86 -10.87
C ARG A 94 -10.44 3.36 -9.74
N ARG A 95 -11.40 2.47 -10.02
CA ARG A 95 -12.33 1.91 -9.01
C ARG A 95 -11.89 0.58 -8.41
N GLU A 96 -10.80 0.00 -8.90
CA GLU A 96 -10.25 -1.24 -8.34
C GLU A 96 -9.53 -1.00 -7.00
N PRO A 97 -9.36 -2.06 -6.18
CA PRO A 97 -8.54 -1.99 -4.98
C PRO A 97 -7.13 -1.47 -5.30
N ALA A 98 -6.69 -0.47 -4.53
CA ALA A 98 -5.43 0.22 -4.74
C ALA A 98 -4.23 -0.75 -4.64
N GLY A 99 -4.23 -1.67 -3.67
CA GLY A 99 -3.14 -2.64 -3.51
C GLY A 99 -2.89 -3.47 -4.78
N LYS A 100 -3.95 -3.94 -5.43
CA LYS A 100 -3.85 -4.70 -6.69
C LYS A 100 -3.20 -3.86 -7.80
N LEU A 101 -3.66 -2.62 -7.98
CA LEU A 101 -3.13 -1.77 -9.05
C LEU A 101 -1.76 -1.17 -8.73
N VAL A 102 -1.41 -1.01 -7.45
CA VAL A 102 -0.05 -0.66 -7.01
C VAL A 102 0.93 -1.78 -7.37
N ILE A 103 0.57 -3.05 -7.11
CA ILE A 103 1.40 -4.20 -7.54
C ILE A 103 1.59 -4.17 -9.06
N HIS A 104 0.50 -4.05 -9.83
CA HIS A 104 0.58 -3.99 -11.28
C HIS A 104 1.42 -2.80 -11.78
N ALA A 105 1.21 -1.62 -11.22
CA ALA A 105 1.98 -0.43 -11.57
C ALA A 105 3.47 -0.58 -11.22
N TYR A 106 3.79 -1.21 -10.09
CA TYR A 106 5.16 -1.45 -9.66
C TYR A 106 5.87 -2.46 -10.58
N ILE A 107 5.25 -3.60 -10.86
CA ILE A 107 5.79 -4.60 -11.80
C ILE A 107 6.02 -3.95 -13.16
N LYS A 108 5.04 -3.22 -13.69
CA LYS A 108 5.17 -2.50 -14.96
C LYS A 108 6.27 -1.44 -14.96
N SER A 109 6.60 -0.88 -13.79
CA SER A 109 7.62 0.18 -13.65
C SER A 109 9.04 -0.34 -13.49
N TYR A 110 9.22 -1.56 -12.97
CA TYR A 110 10.53 -2.06 -12.51
C TYR A 110 10.88 -3.46 -12.98
N CYS A 111 9.93 -4.21 -13.53
CA CYS A 111 10.21 -5.51 -14.13
C CYS A 111 10.25 -5.37 -15.65
N GLU A 112 11.44 -5.18 -16.21
CA GLU A 112 11.64 -5.13 -17.67
C GLU A 112 11.62 -6.54 -18.31
N ASP A 113 11.83 -7.61 -17.52
CA ASP A 113 11.95 -8.99 -18.02
C ASP A 113 10.62 -9.76 -18.16
N PHE A 114 9.48 -9.27 -17.65
CA PHE A 114 8.17 -9.93 -17.82
C PHE A 114 7.36 -9.48 -19.05
N MET A 115 7.94 -8.62 -19.90
CA MET A 115 7.30 -8.13 -21.14
C MET A 115 7.81 -8.84 -22.41
N TYR A 116 8.73 -9.81 -22.28
CA TYR A 116 9.35 -10.55 -23.39
C TYR A 116 9.43 -12.07 -23.17
N GLU A 117 8.44 -12.68 -22.51
CA GLU A 117 8.15 -14.12 -22.64
C GLU A 117 6.72 -14.36 -23.14
#